data_AF-A0AAW7ALS6-F1
#
_entry.id   AF-A0AAW7ALS6-F1
#
_cell.length_a   1.000
_cell.length_b   1.000
_cell.length_c   1.000
_cell.angle_alpha   90.00
_cell.angle_beta   90.00
_cell.angle_gamma   90.00
#
_symmetry.space_group_name_H-M   'P 1'
#
loop_
_entity.id
_entity.type
_entity.pdbx_description
1 polymer ?
#
loop_
_entity_poly.entity_id
_entity_poly.type
_entity_poly.pdbx_seq_one_letter_code
_entity_poly.pdbx_strand_id
1 'polypeptide(L)'
;MPADSTNPLVDSPERDARIAAKAKELWEADGKPGCGPEAYNENASEIIGMEEHPHAGEIPVKDLPDPQFADVQVENAEIQQNLGEFPERQTDQGDREHFPEKQDQA
;
A
#
# COMPACT_ATOMS: atom_id res chain seq x y z
N MET A 1 7.68 12.33 -30.73
CA MET A 1 7.29 11.30 -29.74
C MET A 1 5.81 11.06 -29.93
N PRO A 2 5.33 9.86 -30.31
CA PRO A 2 3.92 9.57 -30.17
C PRO A 2 3.59 9.61 -28.67
N ALA A 3 2.48 10.24 -28.30
CA ALA A 3 2.01 10.23 -26.92
C ALA A 3 1.57 8.80 -26.62
N ASP A 4 2.38 8.10 -25.83
CA ASP A 4 2.08 6.77 -25.34
C ASP A 4 0.81 6.87 -24.48
N SER A 5 -0.26 6.25 -24.98
CA SER A 5 -1.59 6.13 -24.38
C SER A 5 -1.61 5.19 -23.16
N THR A 6 -0.48 4.98 -22.50
CA THR A 6 -0.25 3.94 -21.49
C THR A 6 -0.30 4.46 -20.06
N ASN A 7 -0.78 5.67 -19.82
CA ASN A 7 -1.07 6.12 -18.45
C ASN A 7 -2.42 5.52 -18.01
N PRO A 8 -2.43 4.55 -17.07
CA PRO A 8 -3.66 3.89 -16.61
C PRO A 8 -4.57 4.84 -15.81
N LEU A 9 -4.09 6.03 -15.46
CA LEU A 9 -4.85 7.06 -14.76
C LEU A 9 -5.57 8.04 -15.71
N VAL A 10 -5.49 7.82 -17.03
CA VAL A 10 -6.20 8.66 -18.00
C VAL A 10 -7.64 8.19 -18.09
N ASP A 11 -8.57 9.11 -17.78
CA ASP A 11 -9.99 8.87 -17.93
C ASP A 11 -10.33 8.51 -19.39
N SER A 12 -11.08 7.43 -19.57
CA SER A 12 -11.61 7.02 -20.87
C SER A 12 -13.13 6.86 -20.81
N PRO A 13 -13.87 7.27 -21.86
CA PRO A 13 -15.32 7.09 -21.91
C PRO A 13 -15.75 5.64 -21.73
N GLU A 14 -14.93 4.68 -22.19
CA GLU A 14 -15.17 3.26 -22.02
C GLU A 14 -15.07 2.81 -20.56
N ARG A 15 -14.09 3.35 -19.82
CA ARG A 15 -13.91 3.06 -18.39
C ARG A 15 -15.04 3.69 -17.58
N ASP A 16 -15.41 4.93 -17.88
CA ASP A 16 -16.52 5.63 -17.21
C ASP A 16 -17.86 4.86 -17.39
N ALA A 17 -18.10 4.32 -18.59
CA ALA A 17 -19.29 3.52 -18.87
C ALA A 17 -19.32 2.22 -18.04
N ARG A 18 -18.16 1.58 -17.85
CA ARG A 18 -18.03 0.39 -16.99
C ARG A 18 -18.28 0.71 -15.52
N ILE A 19 -17.73 1.82 -15.03
CA ILE A 19 -17.94 2.30 -13.66
C ILE A 19 -19.43 2.58 -13.44
N ALA A 20 -20.09 3.30 -14.35
CA ALA A 20 -21.53 3.58 -14.23
C ALA A 20 -22.38 2.31 -14.25
N ALA A 21 -22.04 1.32 -15.08
CA ALA A 21 -22.73 0.03 -15.11
C ALA A 21 -22.55 -0.74 -13.79
N LYS A 22 -21.33 -0.78 -13.25
CA LYS A 22 -21.02 -1.43 -11.97
C LYS A 22 -21.69 -0.72 -10.79
N ALA A 23 -21.73 0.62 -10.79
CA ALA A 23 -22.42 1.39 -9.76
C ALA A 23 -23.93 1.11 -9.74
N LYS A 24 -24.54 0.96 -10.92
CA LYS A 24 -25.93 0.50 -11.05
C LYS A 24 -26.12 -0.91 -10.50
N GLU A 25 -25.23 -1.84 -10.84
CA GLU A 25 -25.28 -3.22 -10.31
C GLU A 25 -25.25 -3.25 -8.77
N LEU A 26 -24.33 -2.49 -8.16
CA LEU A 26 -24.21 -2.39 -6.70
C LEU A 26 -25.47 -1.80 -6.06
N TRP A 27 -26.01 -0.71 -6.63
CA TRP A 27 -27.24 -0.09 -6.15
C TRP A 27 -28.45 -1.01 -6.26
N GLU A 28 -28.54 -1.79 -7.35
CA GLU A 28 -29.60 -2.78 -7.52
C GLU A 28 -29.47 -3.94 -6.52
N ALA A 29 -28.25 -4.41 -6.26
CA ALA A 29 -27.96 -5.44 -5.27
C ALA A 29 -28.31 -5.00 -3.84
N ASP A 30 -28.14 -3.72 -3.52
CA ASP A 30 -28.48 -3.13 -2.22
C ASP A 30 -29.97 -2.75 -2.10
N GLY A 31 -30.81 -3.16 -3.05
CA GLY A 31 -32.25 -2.97 -2.99
C GLY A 31 -32.74 -1.60 -3.42
N LYS A 32 -31.94 -0.87 -4.20
CA LYS A 32 -32.29 0.43 -4.80
C LYS A 32 -32.63 1.53 -3.78
N PRO A 33 -31.73 1.85 -2.83
CA PRO A 33 -31.94 2.94 -1.89
C PRO A 33 -32.09 4.31 -2.59
N GLY A 34 -32.69 5.27 -1.90
CA GLY A 34 -33.06 6.58 -2.48
C GLY A 34 -31.89 7.49 -2.87
N CYS A 35 -30.65 7.12 -2.57
CA CYS A 35 -29.44 7.86 -2.92
C CYS A 35 -29.01 7.69 -4.39
N GLY A 36 -29.64 6.77 -5.13
CA GLY A 36 -29.34 6.51 -6.54
C GLY A 36 -28.03 5.74 -6.77
N PRO A 37 -27.79 5.25 -8.01
CA PRO A 37 -26.58 4.52 -8.36
C PRO A 37 -25.31 5.37 -8.30
N GLU A 38 -25.42 6.69 -8.48
CA GLU A 38 -24.30 7.63 -8.43
C GLU A 38 -23.55 7.61 -7.08
N ALA A 39 -24.25 7.28 -5.98
CA ALA A 39 -23.65 7.12 -4.66
C ALA A 39 -22.67 5.94 -4.58
N TYR A 40 -22.71 5.02 -5.55
CA TYR A 40 -21.85 3.83 -5.63
C TYR A 40 -20.71 4.00 -6.64
N ASN A 41 -20.57 5.17 -7.29
CA ASN A 41 -19.54 5.39 -8.31
C ASN A 41 -18.11 5.19 -7.76
N GLU A 42 -17.84 5.61 -6.53
CA GLU A 42 -16.53 5.39 -5.91
C GLU A 42 -16.23 3.90 -5.77
N ASN A 43 -17.10 3.15 -5.10
CA ASN A 43 -16.95 1.71 -4.90
C ASN A 43 -16.84 0.96 -6.25
N ALA A 44 -17.68 1.33 -7.22
CA ALA A 44 -17.58 0.81 -8.57
C ALA A 44 -16.24 1.12 -9.23
N SER A 45 -15.69 2.32 -9.04
CA SER A 45 -14.38 2.70 -9.59
C SER A 45 -13.23 1.89 -8.99
N GLU A 46 -13.29 1.58 -7.69
CA GLU A 46 -12.30 0.73 -7.02
C GLU A 46 -12.35 -0.70 -7.55
N ILE A 47 -13.55 -1.29 -7.66
CA ILE A 47 -13.74 -2.65 -8.20
C ILE A 47 -13.20 -2.72 -9.63
N ILE A 48 -13.57 -1.77 -10.49
CA ILE A 48 -13.08 -1.72 -11.87
C ILE A 48 -11.56 -1.59 -11.92
N GLY A 49 -10.96 -0.77 -11.05
CA GLY A 49 -9.51 -0.63 -10.95
C GLY A 49 -8.80 -1.93 -10.56
N MET A 50 -9.35 -2.67 -9.60
CA MET A 50 -8.83 -3.98 -9.19
C MET A 50 -8.95 -5.03 -10.30
N GLU A 51 -10.04 -5.03 -11.05
CA GLU A 51 -10.25 -5.93 -12.19
C GLU A 51 -9.30 -5.61 -13.37
N GLU A 52 -9.03 -4.34 -13.62
CA GLU A 52 -8.12 -3.89 -14.69
C GLU A 52 -6.66 -4.19 -14.36
N HIS A 53 -6.30 -4.13 -13.08
CA HIS A 53 -4.93 -4.29 -12.62
C HIS A 53 -4.84 -5.27 -11.43
N PRO A 54 -5.12 -6.57 -11.66
CA PRO A 54 -5.17 -7.56 -10.59
C PRO A 54 -3.84 -7.76 -9.86
N HIS A 55 -2.73 -7.42 -10.52
CA HIS A 55 -1.37 -7.52 -9.98
C HIS A 55 -0.78 -6.15 -9.61
N ALA A 56 -1.62 -5.11 -9.48
CA ALA A 56 -1.16 -3.80 -9.04
C ALA A 56 -0.51 -3.91 -7.66
N GLY A 57 0.72 -3.43 -7.54
CA GLY A 57 1.49 -3.48 -6.29
C GLY A 57 2.19 -4.82 -6.01
N GLU A 58 2.06 -5.81 -6.90
CA GLU A 58 2.82 -7.06 -6.80
C GLU A 58 4.21 -6.92 -7.44
N ILE A 59 5.20 -7.57 -6.84
CA ILE A 59 6.52 -7.77 -7.45
C ILE A 59 6.61 -9.24 -7.87
N PRO A 60 6.72 -9.56 -9.18
CA PRO A 60 6.83 -10.94 -9.61
C PRO A 60 8.06 -11.61 -9.01
N VAL A 61 7.87 -12.74 -8.35
CA VAL A 61 8.98 -13.60 -7.91
C VAL A 61 9.35 -14.55 -9.07
N LYS A 62 10.65 -14.76 -9.28
CA LYS A 62 11.13 -15.63 -10.36
C LYS A 62 10.94 -17.11 -10.04
N ASP A 63 11.15 -17.47 -8.78
CA ASP A 63 11.13 -18.85 -8.30
C ASP A 63 10.30 -18.92 -7.00
N LEU A 64 9.54 -20.00 -6.87
CA LEU A 64 8.92 -20.36 -5.59
C LEU A 64 9.94 -21.14 -4.75
N PRO A 65 9.87 -21.07 -3.40
CA PRO A 65 10.67 -21.95 -2.56
C PRO A 65 10.32 -23.42 -2.83
N ASP A 66 11.25 -24.33 -2.54
CA ASP A 66 11.00 -25.77 -2.61
C ASP A 66 9.73 -26.11 -1.80
N PRO A 67 8.78 -26.91 -2.34
CA PRO A 67 7.54 -27.28 -1.65
C PRO A 67 7.73 -27.78 -0.21
N GLN A 68 8.88 -28.41 0.11
CA GLN A 68 9.18 -28.86 1.47
C GLN A 68 9.26 -27.70 2.50
N PHE A 69 9.44 -26.46 2.03
CA PHE A 69 9.53 -25.25 2.84
C PHE A 69 8.30 -24.34 2.69
N ALA A 70 7.22 -24.78 2.04
CA ALA A 70 6.04 -23.95 1.78
C ALA A 70 5.39 -23.39 3.07
N ASP A 71 5.45 -24.15 4.17
CA ASP A 71 4.92 -23.75 5.48
C ASP A 71 6.01 -23.25 6.46
N VAL A 72 7.25 -23.12 5.98
CA VAL A 72 8.38 -22.67 6.80
C VAL A 72 8.63 -21.20 6.54
N GLN A 73 8.49 -20.37 7.57
CA GLN A 73 8.91 -18.97 7.50
C GLN A 73 10.43 -18.91 7.44
N VAL A 74 10.98 -18.75 6.23
CA VAL A 74 12.42 -18.52 6.01
C VAL A 74 12.65 -17.02 5.97
N GLU A 75 13.21 -16.47 7.05
CA GLU A 75 13.65 -15.08 7.10
C GLU A 75 15.09 -14.92 6.58
N ASN A 76 15.42 -13.75 6.07
CA ASN A 76 16.78 -13.44 5.64
C ASN A 76 17.70 -13.33 6.87
N ALA A 77 18.69 -14.23 6.97
CA ALA A 77 19.63 -14.28 8.08
C ALA A 77 20.42 -12.97 8.28
N GLU A 78 20.60 -12.15 7.24
CA GLU A 78 21.26 -10.83 7.35
C GLU A 78 20.48 -9.86 8.26
N ILE A 79 19.15 -9.94 8.26
CA ILE A 79 18.28 -9.08 9.10
C ILE A 79 18.52 -9.36 10.59
N GLN A 80 18.87 -10.59 10.93
CA GLN A 80 19.08 -11.03 12.31
C GLN A 80 20.50 -10.77 12.82
N GLN A 81 21.43 -10.30 11.99
CA GLN A 81 22.82 -10.05 12.42
C GLN A 81 22.91 -8.97 13.51
N ASN A 82 21.96 -8.02 13.52
CA ASN A 82 21.90 -6.97 14.54
C ASN A 82 21.12 -7.38 15.80
N LEU A 83 20.55 -8.60 15.86
CA LEU A 83 19.88 -9.07 17.08
C LEU A 83 20.92 -9.26 18.20
N GLY A 84 20.87 -8.38 19.19
CA GLY A 84 21.79 -8.42 20.34
C GLY A 84 22.93 -7.40 20.27
N GLU A 85 23.12 -6.71 19.14
CA GLU A 85 23.96 -5.51 19.08
C GLU A 85 23.18 -4.31 19.62
N PHE A 86 23.36 -4.05 20.91
CA PHE A 86 22.90 -2.81 21.55
C PHE A 86 24.07 -1.83 21.56
N PRO A 87 23.98 -0.67 20.86
CA PRO A 87 25.05 0.31 20.84
C PRO A 87 25.39 0.93 22.21
N GLU A 88 24.55 0.74 23.23
CA GLU A 88 24.64 1.48 24.50
C GLU A 88 24.47 0.52 25.70
N ARG A 89 25.55 -0.18 26.11
CA ARG A 89 25.68 -0.71 27.49
C ARG A 89 26.46 0.24 28.41
N GLN A 90 26.76 1.46 27.97
CA GLN A 90 27.61 2.40 28.73
C GLN A 90 26.98 3.78 28.99
N THR A 91 25.82 4.09 28.40
CA THR A 91 25.00 5.24 28.80
C THR A 91 23.54 4.83 28.72
N ASP A 92 22.82 4.90 29.84
CA ASP A 92 21.36 4.77 29.85
C ASP A 92 20.76 5.92 29.02
N GLN A 93 19.66 5.67 28.29
CA GLN A 93 18.92 6.74 27.62
C GLN A 93 18.19 7.59 28.67
N GLY A 94 18.97 8.45 29.31
CA GLY A 94 18.63 9.28 30.46
C GLY A 94 19.84 9.99 31.07
N ASP A 95 21.06 9.50 30.83
CA ASP A 95 22.31 10.03 31.43
C ASP A 95 22.87 11.31 30.79
N ARG A 96 22.13 11.96 29.88
CA ARG A 96 22.55 13.26 29.32
C ARG A 96 21.89 14.39 30.10
N GLU A 97 22.69 15.26 30.71
CA GLU A 97 22.19 16.55 31.21
C GLU A 97 21.65 17.38 30.05
N HIS A 98 20.34 17.61 30.04
CA HIS A 98 19.59 18.12 28.89
C HIS A 98 19.44 19.66 28.89
N PHE A 99 20.36 20.41 29.51
CA PHE A 99 20.26 21.87 29.60
C PHE A 99 21.52 22.58 29.09
N PRO A 100 21.38 23.59 28.23
CA PRO A 100 22.51 24.42 27.83
C PRO A 100 22.98 25.29 29.01
N GLU A 101 24.27 25.19 29.36
CA GLU A 101 24.89 26.10 30.32
C GLU A 101 24.99 27.51 29.75
N LYS A 102 24.58 28.49 30.55
CA LYS A 102 24.66 29.91 30.20
C LYS A 102 26.14 30.31 30.21
N GLN A 103 26.68 30.71 29.07
CA GLN A 103 27.99 31.36 29.03
C GLN A 103 27.87 32.74 29.69
N ASP A 104 28.29 32.84 30.94
CA ASP A 104 28.53 34.14 31.56
C ASP A 104 29.81 34.72 30.92
N GLN A 105 29.63 35.71 30.04
CA GLN A 105 30.72 36.53 29.52
C GLN A 105 31.21 37.46 30.65
N ALA A 106 32.51 37.41 30.93
CA ALA A 106 33.23 38.36 31.79
C ALA A 106 34.04 39.34 30.95
#